data_AF-A0ABD0BEV5-F1
#
_entry.id   AF-A0ABD0BEV5-F1
#
_cell.length_a   1.000
_cell.length_b   1.000
_cell.length_c   1.000
_cell.angle_alpha   90.00
_cell.angle_beta   90.00
_cell.angle_gamma   90.00
#
_symmetry.space_group_name_H-M   'P 1'
#
loop_
_entity.id
_entity.type
_entity.pdbx_description
1 polymer ?
#
loop_
_entity_poly.entity_id
_entity_poly.type
_entity_poly.pdbx_seq_one_letter_code
_entity_poly.pdbx_strand_id
1 'polypeptide(L)'
;MISIIDVLGEAPDHTVVLWHVHTDPNYPTSLMSGSWMLGAGEATPVDRLPDLLAGTKALPLNDKARALVDVECIDLDDVAGAVQAGLDAIKKEAARAKAENEKLVIPRFEVLADISPEDFCDAYRGEPQARDAWMMASAVAGWMQQWLDIESVRRSRAYLKEAFGSDPRPLPL
;
A
#
# COMPACT_ATOMS: atom_id res chain seq x y z
N MET A 1 -4.72 -5.85 -0.63
CA MET A 1 -4.39 -5.12 -1.88
C MET A 1 -5.06 -3.77 -1.82
N ILE A 2 -4.39 -2.74 -2.32
CA ILE A 2 -4.91 -1.38 -2.44
C ILE A 2 -5.04 -1.03 -3.93
N SER A 3 -6.16 -0.44 -4.28
CA SER A 3 -6.51 -0.01 -5.63
C SER A 3 -6.50 1.51 -5.70
N ILE A 4 -5.51 2.09 -6.36
CA ILE A 4 -5.38 3.53 -6.58
C ILE A 4 -6.23 3.90 -7.78
N ILE A 5 -7.15 4.85 -7.64
CA ILE A 5 -8.16 5.15 -8.66
C ILE A 5 -8.20 6.63 -8.94
N ASP A 6 -8.06 7.00 -10.20
CA ASP A 6 -8.30 8.35 -10.69
C ASP A 6 -9.41 8.35 -11.73
N VAL A 7 -10.16 9.46 -11.81
CA VAL A 7 -11.23 9.64 -12.79
C VAL A 7 -11.02 10.97 -13.50
N LEU A 8 -10.78 10.88 -14.81
CA LEU A 8 -10.48 12.00 -15.69
C LEU A 8 -11.68 12.31 -16.58
N GLY A 9 -11.98 13.59 -16.78
CA GLY A 9 -13.12 14.02 -17.59
C GLY A 9 -14.47 13.94 -16.86
N GLU A 10 -15.56 14.05 -17.61
CA GLU A 10 -16.94 14.01 -17.10
C GLU A 10 -17.69 12.82 -17.65
N ALA A 11 -18.68 12.33 -16.90
CA ALA A 11 -19.60 11.33 -17.40
C ALA A 11 -20.40 11.89 -18.61
N PRO A 12 -20.73 11.04 -19.61
CA PRO A 12 -20.47 9.61 -19.68
C PRO A 12 -19.06 9.24 -20.20
N ASP A 13 -18.28 10.19 -20.70
CA ASP A 13 -17.03 9.96 -21.44
C ASP A 13 -15.77 10.02 -20.56
N HIS A 14 -15.90 9.71 -19.26
CA HIS A 14 -14.78 9.75 -18.33
C HIS A 14 -13.84 8.56 -18.56
N THR A 15 -12.56 8.77 -18.26
CA THR A 15 -11.55 7.72 -18.20
C THR A 15 -11.24 7.42 -16.74
N VAL A 16 -11.32 6.15 -16.34
CA VAL A 16 -10.87 5.67 -15.04
C VAL A 16 -9.46 5.13 -15.19
N VAL A 17 -8.52 5.63 -14.39
CA VAL A 17 -7.17 5.07 -14.27
C VAL A 17 -7.09 4.29 -12.97
N LEU A 18 -6.64 3.03 -13.05
CA LEU A 18 -6.56 2.13 -11.90
C LEU A 18 -5.16 1.53 -11.80
N TRP A 19 -4.61 1.50 -10.59
CA TRP A 19 -3.38 0.77 -10.26
C TRP A 19 -3.55 -0.10 -9.03
N HIS A 20 -3.09 -1.35 -9.09
CA HIS A 20 -3.09 -2.25 -7.93
C HIS A 20 -1.71 -2.33 -7.28
N VAL A 21 -1.72 -2.23 -5.94
CA VAL A 21 -0.56 -2.47 -5.08
C VAL A 21 -0.84 -3.61 -4.09
N HIS A 22 0.01 -4.62 -4.08
CA HIS A 22 -0.06 -5.72 -3.12
C HIS A 22 0.46 -5.29 -1.76
N THR A 23 -0.29 -5.69 -0.74
CA THR A 23 0.02 -5.48 0.67
C THR A 23 0.32 -6.80 1.39
N ASP A 24 0.39 -7.92 0.65
CA ASP A 24 0.73 -9.24 1.17
C ASP A 24 2.16 -9.63 0.72
N PRO A 25 3.10 -9.90 1.64
CA PRO A 25 4.47 -10.29 1.32
C PRO A 25 4.59 -11.61 0.56
N ASN A 26 3.57 -12.47 0.60
CA ASN A 26 3.58 -13.78 -0.05
C ASN A 26 3.00 -13.75 -1.47
N TYR A 27 2.58 -12.58 -1.95
CA TYR A 27 2.03 -12.47 -3.29
C TYR A 27 3.15 -12.66 -4.34
N PRO A 28 2.96 -13.48 -5.39
CA PRO A 28 4.04 -13.94 -6.26
C PRO A 28 4.56 -12.91 -7.29
N THR A 29 4.14 -11.64 -7.22
CA THR A 29 4.44 -10.60 -8.22
C THR A 29 5.14 -9.39 -7.58
N SER A 30 5.54 -8.42 -8.40
CA SER A 30 5.97 -7.11 -7.91
C SER A 30 4.87 -6.44 -7.09
N LEU A 31 5.28 -5.54 -6.17
CA LEU A 31 4.33 -4.78 -5.34
C LEU A 31 3.27 -4.08 -6.20
N MET A 32 3.67 -3.47 -7.32
CA MET A 32 2.76 -2.96 -8.33
C MET A 32 2.41 -4.10 -9.30
N SER A 33 1.15 -4.50 -9.39
CA SER A 33 0.77 -5.77 -10.04
C SER A 33 -0.25 -5.69 -11.16
N GLY A 34 -0.87 -4.53 -11.36
CA GLY A 34 -1.80 -4.32 -12.45
C GLY A 34 -2.11 -2.84 -12.64
N SER A 35 -2.31 -2.45 -13.90
CA SER A 35 -2.66 -1.10 -14.29
C SER A 35 -3.66 -1.12 -15.44
N TRP A 36 -4.72 -0.33 -15.35
CA TRP A 36 -5.76 -0.25 -16.37
C TRP A 36 -6.15 1.21 -16.63
N MET A 37 -6.52 1.47 -17.88
CA MET A 37 -7.36 2.62 -18.25
C MET A 37 -8.70 2.06 -18.71
N LEU A 38 -9.79 2.60 -18.18
CA LEU A 38 -11.15 2.18 -18.49
C LEU A 38 -11.94 3.36 -19.05
N GLY A 39 -12.69 3.16 -20.12
CA GLY A 39 -13.42 4.24 -20.78
C GLY A 39 -13.97 3.85 -22.15
N ALA A 40 -14.78 4.71 -22.76
CA ALA A 40 -15.40 4.45 -24.07
C ALA A 40 -14.38 4.29 -25.23
N GLY A 41 -13.15 4.80 -25.06
CA GLY A 41 -12.04 4.64 -25.99
C GLY A 41 -11.02 3.56 -25.60
N GLU A 42 -11.22 2.89 -24.47
CA GLU A 42 -10.25 1.96 -23.91
C GLU A 42 -10.64 0.50 -24.18
N ALA A 43 -9.66 -0.40 -24.15
CA ALA A 43 -9.89 -1.84 -24.33
C ALA A 43 -10.74 -2.44 -23.19
N THR A 44 -10.74 -1.80 -22.01
CA THR A 44 -11.52 -2.23 -20.84
C THR A 44 -12.66 -1.24 -20.59
N PRO A 45 -13.93 -1.67 -20.63
CA PRO A 45 -15.05 -0.78 -20.32
C PRO A 45 -15.18 -0.53 -18.80
N VAL A 46 -15.74 0.63 -18.42
CA VAL A 46 -15.85 1.08 -17.01
C VAL A 46 -16.69 0.14 -16.14
N ASP A 47 -17.64 -0.59 -16.73
CA ASP A 47 -18.47 -1.59 -16.05
C ASP A 47 -17.67 -2.79 -15.49
N ARG A 48 -16.40 -2.94 -15.88
CA ARG A 48 -15.46 -3.91 -15.30
C ARG A 48 -14.84 -3.45 -13.98
N LEU A 49 -15.01 -2.19 -13.60
CA LEU A 49 -14.42 -1.64 -12.38
C LEU A 49 -14.78 -2.45 -11.11
N PRO A 50 -16.04 -2.87 -10.88
CA PRO A 50 -16.37 -3.68 -9.70
C PRO A 50 -15.60 -5.00 -9.62
N ASP A 51 -15.39 -5.67 -10.76
CA ASP A 51 -14.63 -6.92 -10.82
C ASP A 51 -13.16 -6.69 -10.47
N LEU A 52 -12.58 -5.56 -10.89
CA LEU A 52 -11.19 -5.21 -10.57
C LEU A 52 -11.01 -4.81 -9.11
N LEU A 53 -12.04 -4.23 -8.48
CA LEU A 53 -11.99 -3.80 -7.08
C LEU A 53 -12.33 -4.92 -6.07
N ALA A 54 -12.80 -6.07 -6.54
CA ALA A 54 -13.20 -7.17 -5.67
C ALA A 54 -12.05 -7.61 -4.73
N GLY A 55 -12.29 -7.54 -3.41
CA GLY A 55 -11.31 -7.90 -2.39
C GLY A 55 -10.19 -6.88 -2.17
N THR A 56 -10.37 -5.65 -2.64
CA THR A 56 -9.42 -4.54 -2.48
C THR A 56 -9.97 -3.44 -1.57
N LYS A 57 -9.08 -2.64 -0.98
CA LYS A 57 -9.42 -1.31 -0.47
C LYS A 57 -9.12 -0.28 -1.57
N ALA A 58 -9.93 0.78 -1.70
CA ALA A 58 -9.74 1.82 -2.70
C ALA A 58 -9.05 3.06 -2.13
N LEU A 59 -8.11 3.62 -2.88
CA LEU A 59 -7.49 4.92 -2.65
C LEU A 59 -7.84 5.83 -3.86
N PRO A 60 -9.00 6.51 -3.83
CA PRO A 60 -9.40 7.41 -4.90
C PRO A 60 -8.68 8.76 -4.80
N LEU A 61 -8.21 9.27 -5.93
CA LEU A 61 -7.46 10.53 -6.03
C LEU A 61 -8.34 11.77 -6.10
N ASN A 62 -9.63 11.60 -6.39
CA ASN A 62 -10.57 12.71 -6.51
C ASN A 62 -12.01 12.30 -6.15
N ASP A 63 -12.91 13.28 -6.02
CA ASP A 63 -14.31 13.06 -5.60
C ASP A 63 -15.10 12.18 -6.58
N LYS A 64 -14.77 12.21 -7.87
CA LYS A 64 -15.41 11.35 -8.88
C LYS A 64 -14.98 9.91 -8.70
N ALA A 65 -13.69 9.67 -8.47
CA ALA A 65 -13.17 8.36 -8.12
C ALA A 65 -13.82 7.83 -6.84
N ARG A 66 -13.97 8.68 -5.80
CA ARG A 66 -14.68 8.32 -4.56
C ARG A 66 -16.14 7.94 -4.82
N ALA A 67 -16.83 8.63 -5.72
CA ALA A 67 -18.22 8.36 -6.03
C ALA A 67 -18.44 7.07 -6.87
N LEU A 68 -17.40 6.57 -7.55
CA LEU A 68 -17.47 5.36 -8.39
C LEU A 68 -17.15 4.05 -7.65
N VAL A 69 -16.66 4.12 -6.42
CA VAL A 69 -16.22 2.94 -5.66
C VAL A 69 -17.22 2.54 -4.58
N ASP A 70 -17.45 1.23 -4.45
CA ASP A 70 -18.32 0.63 -3.42
C ASP A 70 -17.52 -0.30 -2.48
N VAL A 71 -16.21 -0.07 -2.37
CA VAL A 71 -15.32 -0.79 -1.44
C VAL A 71 -14.80 0.17 -0.38
N GLU A 72 -14.25 -0.39 0.69
CA GLU A 72 -13.64 0.39 1.77
C GLU A 72 -12.61 1.36 1.20
N CYS A 73 -12.75 2.62 1.58
CA CYS A 73 -11.98 3.73 1.11
C CYS A 73 -10.93 4.11 2.15
N ILE A 74 -9.67 4.21 1.71
CA ILE A 74 -8.53 4.65 2.51
C ILE A 74 -7.80 5.80 1.80
N ASP A 75 -6.89 6.45 2.51
CA ASP A 75 -5.93 7.41 1.94
C ASP A 75 -4.47 6.98 2.19
N LEU A 76 -3.51 7.81 1.78
CA LEU A 76 -2.09 7.52 1.98
C LEU A 76 -1.68 7.63 3.46
N ASP A 77 -2.35 8.50 4.24
CA ASP A 77 -2.09 8.67 5.67
C ASP A 77 -2.54 7.44 6.46
N ASP A 78 -3.61 6.76 6.04
CA ASP A 78 -4.01 5.46 6.58
C ASP A 78 -2.91 4.40 6.37
N VAL A 79 -2.27 4.39 5.19
CA VAL A 79 -1.16 3.46 4.89
C VAL A 79 0.05 3.78 5.76
N ALA A 80 0.47 5.04 5.81
CA ALA A 80 1.58 5.49 6.64
C ALA A 80 1.31 5.20 8.15
N GLY A 81 0.10 5.50 8.60
CA GLY A 81 -0.38 5.25 9.96
C GLY A 81 -0.39 3.77 10.31
N ALA A 82 -0.81 2.90 9.39
CA ALA A 82 -0.76 1.45 9.58
C ALA A 82 0.67 0.93 9.74
N VAL A 83 1.62 1.40 8.92
CA VAL A 83 3.05 1.03 9.04
C VAL A 83 3.61 1.49 10.40
N GLN A 84 3.33 2.74 10.79
CA GLN A 84 3.77 3.30 12.07
C GLN A 84 3.19 2.53 13.26
N ALA A 85 1.88 2.26 13.25
CA ALA A 85 1.22 1.49 14.30
C ALA A 85 1.77 0.06 14.41
N GLY A 86 2.05 -0.59 13.27
CA GLY A 86 2.69 -1.90 13.22
C GLY A 86 4.08 -1.90 13.83
N LEU A 87 4.91 -0.89 13.51
CA LEU A 87 6.24 -0.71 14.10
C LEU A 87 6.16 -0.48 15.61
N ASP A 88 5.23 0.34 16.07
CA ASP A 88 5.07 0.64 17.50
C ASP A 88 4.60 -0.58 18.29
N ALA A 89 3.73 -1.41 17.73
CA ALA A 89 3.35 -2.69 18.32
C ALA A 89 4.57 -3.61 18.50
N ILE A 90 5.46 -3.70 17.50
CA ILE A 90 6.69 -4.49 17.58
C ILE A 90 7.64 -3.92 18.65
N LYS A 91 7.82 -2.60 18.69
CA LYS A 91 8.68 -1.94 19.70
C LYS A 91 8.16 -2.15 21.11
N LYS A 92 6.84 -2.04 21.31
CA LYS A 92 6.18 -2.29 22.59
C LYS A 92 6.42 -3.71 23.07
N GLU A 93 6.28 -4.69 22.18
CA GLU A 93 6.54 -6.08 22.50
C GLU A 93 8.02 -6.34 22.81
N ALA A 94 8.94 -5.73 22.06
CA ALA A 94 10.36 -5.83 22.35
C ALA A 94 10.74 -5.24 23.72
N ALA A 95 10.11 -4.12 24.10
CA ALA A 95 10.28 -3.53 25.43
C ALA A 95 9.72 -4.44 26.54
N ARG A 96 8.54 -5.04 26.34
CA ARG A 96 7.95 -6.01 27.28
C ARG A 96 8.88 -7.21 27.47
N ALA A 97 9.33 -7.84 26.39
CA ALA A 97 10.22 -9.00 26.45
C ALA A 97 11.56 -8.65 27.13
N LYS A 98 12.12 -7.46 26.87
CA LYS A 98 13.34 -6.97 27.53
C LYS A 98 13.16 -6.77 29.04
N ALA A 99 11.99 -6.30 29.48
CA ALA A 99 11.67 -6.16 30.90
C ALA A 99 11.56 -7.51 31.61
N GLU A 100 11.07 -8.54 30.92
CA GLU A 100 11.00 -9.92 31.43
C GLU A 100 12.36 -10.63 31.40
N ASN A 101 13.21 -10.29 30.43
CA ASN A 101 14.55 -10.84 30.30
C ASN A 101 15.56 -9.76 29.86
N GLU A 102 16.29 -9.23 30.84
CA GLU A 102 17.28 -8.16 30.66
C GLU A 102 18.43 -8.54 29.72
N LYS A 103 18.64 -9.82 29.39
CA LYS A 103 19.69 -10.26 28.45
C LYS A 103 19.29 -10.15 26.99
N LEU A 104 18.00 -9.96 26.69
CA LEU A 104 17.53 -9.81 25.31
C LEU A 104 18.09 -8.53 24.67
N VAL A 105 18.36 -8.60 23.37
CA VAL A 105 18.77 -7.43 22.59
C VAL A 105 17.58 -6.95 21.76
N ILE A 106 17.19 -5.70 21.99
CA ILE A 106 16.16 -5.03 21.18
C ILE A 106 16.78 -4.72 19.81
N PRO A 107 16.19 -5.17 18.69
CA PRO A 107 16.68 -4.80 17.37
C PRO A 107 16.51 -3.31 17.13
N ARG A 108 17.45 -2.72 16.40
CA ARG A 108 17.30 -1.35 15.90
C ARG A 108 16.45 -1.40 14.64
N PHE A 109 15.40 -0.58 14.61
CA PHE A 109 14.62 -0.30 13.41
C PHE A 109 15.11 1.02 12.81
N GLU A 110 15.07 1.11 11.48
CA GLU A 110 15.31 2.37 10.80
C GLU A 110 14.18 3.36 11.11
N VAL A 111 14.50 4.65 10.98
CA VAL A 111 13.48 5.70 11.08
C VAL A 111 12.66 5.62 9.80
N LEU A 112 11.34 5.68 9.94
CA LEU A 112 10.47 5.69 8.77
C LEU A 112 10.75 6.95 7.94
N ALA A 113 10.99 6.75 6.64
CA ALA A 113 11.01 7.84 5.69
C ALA A 113 9.56 8.32 5.48
N ASP A 114 9.38 9.63 5.37
CA ASP A 114 8.15 10.19 4.86
C ASP A 114 8.15 10.01 3.34
N ILE A 115 7.16 9.28 2.81
CA ILE A 115 7.08 8.93 1.38
C ILE A 115 5.83 9.58 0.81
N SER A 116 6.06 10.45 -0.16
CA SER A 116 5.03 11.20 -0.88
C SER A 116 4.94 10.76 -2.35
N PRO A 117 3.80 10.95 -3.02
CA PRO A 117 3.70 10.74 -4.48
C PRO A 117 4.72 11.56 -5.27
N GLU A 118 5.02 12.77 -4.81
CA GLU A 118 5.91 13.74 -5.46
C GLU A 118 7.35 13.24 -5.59
N ASP A 119 7.81 12.39 -4.67
CA ASP A 119 9.14 11.76 -4.71
C ASP A 119 9.37 10.94 -5.98
N PHE A 120 8.28 10.51 -6.63
CA PHE A 120 8.32 9.67 -7.83
C PHE A 120 8.12 10.45 -9.14
N CYS A 121 7.86 11.76 -9.08
CA CYS A 121 7.54 12.60 -10.24
C CYS A 121 8.54 12.41 -11.41
N ASP A 122 9.84 12.47 -11.13
CA ASP A 122 10.88 12.45 -12.17
C ASP A 122 11.10 11.06 -12.78
N ALA A 123 10.61 10.01 -12.13
CA ALA A 123 10.71 8.62 -12.57
C ALA A 123 9.58 8.21 -13.53
N TYR A 124 8.47 8.96 -13.58
CA TYR A 124 7.32 8.58 -14.39
C TYR A 124 7.63 8.58 -15.90
N ARG A 125 7.31 7.48 -16.59
CA ARG A 125 7.38 7.35 -18.04
C ARG A 125 6.12 6.64 -18.52
N GLY A 126 5.22 7.37 -19.17
CA GLY A 126 3.94 6.81 -19.64
C GLY A 126 2.98 7.89 -20.12
N GLU A 127 1.73 7.49 -20.32
CA GLU A 127 0.64 8.39 -20.72
C GLU A 127 0.37 9.46 -19.65
N PRO A 128 0.30 10.76 -19.98
CA PRO A 128 0.12 11.81 -18.98
C PRO A 128 -1.05 11.59 -18.02
N GLN A 129 -2.12 10.96 -18.51
CA GLN A 129 -3.32 10.60 -17.75
C GLN A 129 -3.05 9.64 -16.59
N ALA A 130 -2.05 8.77 -16.70
CA ALA A 130 -1.77 7.75 -15.70
C ALA A 130 -0.75 8.19 -14.65
N ARG A 131 -0.22 9.41 -14.76
CA ARG A 131 0.87 9.92 -13.92
C ARG A 131 0.51 9.92 -12.44
N ASP A 132 -0.62 10.52 -12.08
CA ASP A 132 -0.98 10.75 -10.67
C ASP A 132 -1.30 9.41 -9.98
N ALA A 133 -2.04 8.53 -10.65
CA ALA A 133 -2.28 7.16 -10.19
C ALA A 133 -0.99 6.36 -10.02
N TRP A 134 -0.04 6.49 -10.94
CA TRP A 134 1.26 5.81 -10.83
C TRP A 134 2.11 6.36 -9.69
N MET A 135 2.16 7.68 -9.52
CA MET A 135 2.92 8.33 -8.43
C MET A 135 2.36 7.91 -7.07
N MET A 136 1.03 7.94 -6.89
CA MET A 136 0.39 7.47 -5.67
C MET A 136 0.61 5.98 -5.43
N ALA A 137 0.48 5.13 -6.47
CA ALA A 137 0.77 3.71 -6.35
C ALA A 137 2.24 3.43 -5.97
N SER A 138 3.17 4.24 -6.47
CA SER A 138 4.59 4.17 -6.14
C SER A 138 4.84 4.58 -4.69
N ALA A 139 4.15 5.60 -4.18
CA ALA A 139 4.20 5.98 -2.76
C ALA A 139 3.69 4.86 -1.85
N VAL A 140 2.54 4.26 -2.17
CA VAL A 140 2.00 3.10 -1.45
C VAL A 140 2.97 1.91 -1.49
N ALA A 141 3.59 1.64 -2.65
CA ALA A 141 4.60 0.59 -2.77
C ALA A 141 5.86 0.89 -1.93
N GLY A 142 6.27 2.16 -1.85
CA GLY A 142 7.36 2.60 -0.97
C GLY A 142 7.05 2.35 0.51
N TRP A 143 5.84 2.67 0.97
CA TRP A 143 5.40 2.34 2.33
C TRP A 143 5.35 0.84 2.59
N MET A 144 4.88 0.05 1.62
CA MET A 144 4.92 -1.41 1.72
C MET A 144 6.35 -1.93 1.80
N GLN A 145 7.30 -1.33 1.08
CA GLN A 145 8.71 -1.70 1.20
C GLN A 145 9.26 -1.42 2.61
N GLN A 146 8.96 -0.26 3.20
CA GLN A 146 9.34 0.02 4.59
C GLN A 146 8.76 -1.02 5.57
N TRP A 147 7.50 -1.44 5.36
CA TRP A 147 6.89 -2.50 6.16
C TRP A 147 7.62 -3.84 6.02
N LEU A 148 8.02 -4.23 4.81
CA LEU A 148 8.80 -5.45 4.57
C LEU A 148 10.16 -5.42 5.27
N ASP A 149 10.82 -4.26 5.28
CA ASP A 149 12.10 -4.09 5.96
C ASP A 149 11.93 -4.21 7.49
N ILE A 150 10.86 -3.63 8.05
CA ILE A 150 10.47 -3.82 9.46
C ILE A 150 10.24 -5.30 9.78
N GLU A 151 9.45 -6.00 8.95
CA GLU A 151 9.15 -7.42 9.14
C GLU A 151 10.41 -8.30 9.04
N SER A 152 11.35 -7.95 8.15
CA SER A 152 12.65 -8.61 8.04
C SER A 152 13.45 -8.49 9.35
N VAL A 153 13.54 -7.28 9.90
CA VAL A 153 14.22 -7.03 11.18
C VAL A 153 13.51 -7.74 12.33
N ARG A 154 12.18 -7.67 12.41
CA ARG A 154 11.37 -8.37 13.43
C ARG A 154 11.67 -9.87 13.44
N ARG A 155 11.65 -10.50 12.26
CA ARG A 155 11.88 -11.94 12.09
C ARG A 155 13.31 -12.36 12.41
N SER A 156 14.27 -11.44 12.50
CA SER A 156 15.64 -11.75 12.93
C SER A 156 15.77 -12.07 14.43
N ARG A 157 14.69 -11.97 15.22
CA ARG A 157 14.69 -12.21 16.67
C ARG A 157 13.70 -13.30 17.07
N ALA A 158 14.17 -14.30 17.81
CA ALA A 158 13.36 -15.45 18.23
C ALA A 158 12.13 -15.04 19.06
N TYR A 159 12.30 -14.19 20.07
CA TYR A 159 11.19 -13.73 20.92
C TYR A 159 10.13 -12.93 20.16
N LEU A 160 10.50 -12.20 19.10
CA LEU A 160 9.52 -11.52 18.23
C LEU A 160 8.85 -12.47 17.24
N LYS A 161 9.51 -13.57 16.86
CA LYS A 161 8.88 -14.64 16.08
C LYS A 161 7.87 -15.43 16.92
N GLU A 162 8.17 -15.66 18.20
CA GLU A 162 7.23 -16.29 19.14
C GLU A 162 5.99 -15.42 19.34
N ALA A 163 6.14 -14.10 19.44
CA ALA A 163 5.02 -13.18 19.63
C ALA A 163 4.18 -12.93 18.36
N PHE A 164 4.80 -12.84 17.19
CA PHE A 164 4.14 -12.38 15.95
C PHE A 164 4.14 -13.42 14.81
N GLY A 165 4.67 -14.61 15.03
CA GLY A 165 4.86 -15.63 13.99
C GLY A 165 6.19 -15.49 13.23
N SER A 166 6.60 -16.58 12.56
CA SER A 166 7.87 -16.67 11.83
C SER A 166 7.84 -16.03 10.44
N ASP A 167 6.64 -15.86 9.89
CA ASP A 167 6.42 -15.44 8.50
C ASP A 167 6.24 -13.92 8.41
N PRO A 168 6.56 -13.31 7.26
CA PRO A 168 6.28 -11.89 7.07
C PRO A 168 4.76 -11.68 7.05
N ARG A 169 4.31 -10.65 7.75
CA ARG A 169 2.89 -10.30 7.83
C ARG A 169 2.50 -9.32 6.73
N PRO A 170 1.24 -9.33 6.27
CA PRO A 170 0.72 -8.28 5.39
C PRO A 170 0.77 -6.91 6.09
N LEU A 171 0.69 -5.83 5.30
CA LEU A 171 0.54 -4.48 5.83
C LEU A 171 -0.76 -4.42 6.66
N PRO A 172 -0.72 -3.90 7.90
CA PRO A 172 -1.83 -4.01 8.85
C PRO A 172 -2.95 -2.97 8.58
N LEU A 173 -3.61 -3.09 7.42
CA LEU A 173 -4.77 -2.30 6.98
C LEU A 173 -6.09 -3.06 7.09
#